data_AF-A0A2M9HSN4-F1
#
_entry.id   AF-A0A2M9HSN4-F1
#
_cell.length_a   1.000
_cell.length_b   1.000
_cell.length_c   1.000
_cell.angle_alpha   90.00
_cell.angle_beta   90.00
_cell.angle_gamma   90.00
#
_symmetry.space_group_name_H-M   'P 1'
#
loop_
_entity.id
_entity.type
_entity.pdbx_description
1 polymer ?
#
loop_
_entity_poly.entity_id
_entity_poly.type
_entity_poly.pdbx_seq_one_letter_code
_entity_poly.pdbx_strand_id
1 'polypeptide(L)'
;MGNNSNIDRSWLTSAKESISQWSYIMLKDADNNDIDWDWVRSLDLEHGIGVAKPEDLEPGADSSVHDLLKADLAIRDRLEAIIAKMSMVFMRDFDRHIKTYELPRALAYANRRLHDQIVLLRDRGVAEGLWTITDEDRQRVTVPVLTAAKDGVVVDDIQDRTAEIVNARAEQRKADRAARDAARHHRQMTLFDADEVKYGSVEAGPDESAPADSSSDAGSPDYLVEGQPVINDDNPAVPGTEQVAVDETAVSEPTFARFRHAAAQHVASRQSVEAKEYWRAVFLPGRDVDKVMGIDLETNGTEPYRTYIIDVGFEYMNMKSPRPADAPAGYSYDKDYYQDGDAYDQHRFSFGVTPEAARHGNPFIIQLTGIDVSQRVGDEYPLFDEDAQAQADLLKRLTSQPFVAHMATFEHSFFMLNVAGYAEAYRNGHVTIIDTLPMSRLWDEGSIPCEGHPDGDNTLDAYAKRQGALREDDAERHLGLEDTHIMLLAMKHHLTQLKAEARGPWGPEGKAGVGGKRITKKRHFVRHERRMPIYD
;
A
#
# COMPACT_ATOMS: atom_id res chain seq x y z
N MET A 1 26.39 -3.98 -28.90
CA MET A 1 25.18 -3.48 -29.59
C MET A 1 24.19 -4.65 -29.63
N GLY A 2 23.52 -4.89 -28.50
CA GLY A 2 22.45 -5.88 -28.44
C GLY A 2 21.22 -5.34 -29.15
N ASN A 3 20.48 -6.20 -29.83
CA ASN A 3 19.20 -5.86 -30.44
C ASN A 3 18.29 -5.26 -29.36
N ASN A 4 17.94 -3.98 -29.48
CA ASN A 4 16.70 -3.47 -28.89
C ASN A 4 15.58 -4.32 -29.50
N SER A 5 15.08 -5.30 -28.75
CA SER A 5 13.71 -5.75 -28.93
C SER A 5 12.85 -4.47 -28.98
N ASN A 6 12.07 -4.29 -30.04
CA ASN A 6 11.30 -3.08 -30.25
C ASN A 6 10.11 -3.13 -29.28
N ILE A 7 10.37 -2.85 -28.00
CA ILE A 7 9.36 -2.84 -26.94
C ILE A 7 8.32 -1.80 -27.33
N ASP A 8 7.08 -2.24 -27.52
CA ASP A 8 5.99 -1.34 -27.90
C ASP A 8 5.59 -0.46 -26.72
N ARG A 9 6.04 0.81 -26.78
CA ARG A 9 5.74 1.85 -25.80
C ARG A 9 4.60 2.77 -26.23
N SER A 10 3.90 2.44 -27.33
CA SER A 10 2.79 3.27 -27.85
C SER A 10 1.64 3.47 -26.85
N TRP A 11 1.50 2.58 -25.87
CA TRP A 11 0.52 2.70 -24.80
C TRP A 11 0.75 3.96 -23.94
N LEU A 12 1.99 4.42 -23.77
CA LEU A 12 2.33 5.65 -23.03
C LEU A 12 1.73 6.89 -23.71
N THR A 13 1.85 6.95 -25.03
CA THR A 13 1.25 8.03 -25.83
C THR A 13 -0.26 7.92 -25.84
N SER A 14 -0.80 6.71 -25.98
CA SER A 14 -2.24 6.44 -25.96
C SER A 14 -2.90 6.82 -24.63
N ALA A 15 -2.19 6.65 -23.50
CA ALA A 15 -2.69 7.02 -22.17
C ALA A 15 -3.10 8.51 -22.07
N LYS A 16 -2.44 9.39 -22.83
CA LYS A 16 -2.74 10.83 -22.88
C LYS A 16 -4.09 11.17 -23.51
N GLU A 17 -4.70 10.25 -24.25
CA GLU A 17 -6.06 10.43 -24.80
C GLU A 17 -7.09 10.63 -23.68
N SER A 18 -6.83 10.03 -22.52
CA SER A 18 -7.68 10.15 -21.33
C SER A 18 -7.57 11.49 -20.60
N ILE A 19 -6.59 12.36 -20.93
CA ILE A 19 -6.37 13.66 -20.23
C ILE A 19 -7.65 14.50 -20.17
N SER A 20 -8.50 14.48 -21.20
CA SER A 20 -9.78 15.22 -21.20
C SER A 20 -10.76 14.76 -20.11
N GLN A 21 -10.73 13.48 -19.74
CA GLN A 21 -11.55 12.93 -18.65
C GLN A 21 -10.99 13.38 -17.29
N TRP A 22 -9.67 13.39 -17.16
CA TRP A 22 -9.00 13.83 -15.93
C TRP A 22 -9.15 15.33 -15.70
N SER A 23 -8.93 16.15 -16.72
CA SER A 23 -9.02 17.61 -16.61
C SER A 23 -10.42 18.13 -16.32
N TYR A 24 -11.45 17.35 -16.68
CA TYR A 24 -12.84 17.66 -16.34
C TYR A 24 -13.13 17.56 -14.83
N ILE A 25 -12.47 16.65 -14.11
CA ILE A 25 -12.77 16.34 -12.71
C ILE A 25 -11.70 16.85 -11.76
N MET A 26 -10.44 16.78 -12.18
CA MET A 26 -9.26 17.02 -11.36
C MET A 26 -8.61 18.34 -11.78
N LEU A 27 -9.13 19.43 -11.21
CA LEU A 27 -8.62 20.78 -11.43
C LEU A 27 -7.34 21.07 -10.64
N LYS A 28 -7.17 20.38 -9.50
CA LYS A 28 -6.10 20.62 -8.55
C LYS A 28 -5.35 19.35 -8.18
N ASP A 29 -4.05 19.50 -7.94
CA ASP A 29 -3.15 18.43 -7.52
C ASP A 29 -3.30 18.12 -6.01
N ALA A 30 -2.39 17.29 -5.48
CA ALA A 30 -2.35 16.96 -4.05
C ALA A 30 -1.96 18.15 -3.16
N ASP A 31 -1.25 19.13 -3.71
CA ASP A 31 -0.75 20.32 -3.02
C ASP A 31 -1.65 21.56 -3.24
N ASN A 32 -2.83 21.34 -3.83
CA ASN A 32 -3.86 22.34 -4.09
C ASN A 32 -3.50 23.41 -5.14
N ASN A 33 -2.49 23.14 -5.97
CA ASN A 33 -2.16 23.96 -7.14
C ASN A 33 -3.07 23.60 -8.31
N ASP A 34 -3.31 24.56 -9.20
CA ASP A 34 -4.05 24.30 -10.44
C ASP A 34 -3.19 23.46 -11.39
N ILE A 35 -3.80 22.43 -11.97
CA ILE A 35 -3.10 21.53 -12.90
C ILE A 35 -3.18 22.11 -14.30
N ASP A 36 -2.03 22.46 -14.86
CA ASP A 36 -1.89 22.71 -16.29
C ASP A 36 -1.72 21.36 -17.03
N TRP A 37 -2.85 20.90 -17.57
CA TRP A 37 -2.98 19.65 -18.32
C TRP A 37 -2.38 19.72 -19.73
N ASP A 38 -2.11 20.91 -20.26
CA ASP A 38 -1.41 21.07 -21.54
C ASP A 38 0.07 20.77 -21.38
N TRP A 39 0.67 21.17 -20.25
CA TRP A 39 2.01 20.70 -19.87
C TRP A 39 2.06 19.18 -19.72
N VAL A 40 1.10 18.55 -19.03
CA VAL A 40 1.04 17.08 -18.91
C VAL A 40 0.96 16.43 -20.30
N ARG A 41 0.18 17.00 -21.21
CA ARG A 41 0.08 16.53 -22.60
C ARG A 41 1.42 16.64 -23.35
N SER A 42 2.21 17.66 -23.05
CA SER A 42 3.49 17.95 -23.71
C SER A 42 4.65 17.03 -23.29
N LEU A 43 4.57 16.38 -22.12
CA LEU A 43 5.63 15.52 -21.58
C LEU A 43 5.98 14.35 -22.53
N ASP A 44 7.25 14.10 -22.84
CA ASP A 44 7.64 12.91 -23.61
C ASP A 44 7.72 11.67 -22.69
N LEU A 45 6.60 10.95 -22.58
CA LEU A 45 6.50 9.78 -21.69
C LEU A 45 7.30 8.58 -22.22
N GLU A 46 7.61 8.53 -23.52
CA GLU A 46 8.26 7.38 -24.16
C GLU A 46 9.78 7.47 -24.09
N HIS A 47 10.33 8.67 -24.32
CA HIS A 47 11.77 8.88 -24.37
C HIS A 47 12.35 9.51 -23.11
N GLY A 48 11.51 9.98 -22.18
CA GLY A 48 11.93 10.56 -20.92
C GLY A 48 11.49 12.01 -20.77
N ILE A 49 11.17 12.38 -19.53
CA ILE A 49 10.63 13.70 -19.17
C ILE A 49 11.68 14.63 -18.55
N GLY A 50 12.88 14.13 -18.26
CA GLY A 50 13.97 14.91 -17.72
C GLY A 50 14.65 15.76 -18.79
N VAL A 51 15.38 16.79 -18.35
CA VAL A 51 16.08 17.71 -19.27
C VAL A 51 17.50 17.26 -19.63
N ALA A 52 18.11 16.40 -18.81
CA ALA A 52 19.44 15.85 -19.08
C ALA A 52 19.38 14.78 -20.17
N LYS A 53 20.40 14.76 -21.02
CA LYS A 53 20.63 13.70 -22.00
C LYS A 53 21.59 12.65 -21.42
N PRO A 54 21.70 11.46 -22.03
CA PRO A 54 22.63 10.42 -21.55
C PRO A 54 24.06 10.92 -21.36
N GLU A 55 24.57 11.75 -22.28
CA GLU A 55 25.91 12.34 -22.19
C GLU A 55 26.09 13.32 -21.01
N ASP A 56 25.02 13.94 -20.53
CA ASP A 56 25.03 14.89 -19.41
C ASP A 56 25.18 14.18 -18.06
N LEU A 57 24.95 12.86 -18.01
CA LEU A 57 25.01 12.06 -16.78
C LEU A 57 26.43 11.59 -16.46
N GLU A 58 27.40 11.85 -17.34
CA GLU A 58 28.79 11.46 -17.17
C GLU A 58 29.62 12.53 -16.45
N PRO A 59 30.52 12.15 -15.53
CA PRO A 59 31.47 13.09 -14.93
C PRO A 59 32.31 13.83 -15.99
N GLY A 60 32.38 15.15 -15.87
CA GLY A 60 33.15 16.00 -16.79
C GLY A 60 32.40 16.41 -18.06
N ALA A 61 31.09 16.15 -18.15
CA ALA A 61 30.26 16.71 -19.21
C ALA A 61 30.24 18.26 -19.16
N ASP A 62 30.13 18.91 -20.33
CA ASP A 62 30.15 20.38 -20.45
C ASP A 62 28.91 21.05 -19.84
N SER A 63 27.83 20.29 -19.62
CA SER A 63 26.59 20.78 -19.05
C SER A 63 26.68 21.05 -17.54
N SER A 64 25.89 22.00 -17.08
CA SER A 64 25.76 22.35 -15.67
C SER A 64 24.93 21.29 -14.93
N VAL A 65 25.59 20.40 -14.17
CA VAL A 65 24.90 19.39 -13.35
C VAL A 65 23.94 20.02 -12.34
N HIS A 66 24.27 21.20 -11.82
CA HIS A 66 23.39 21.95 -10.92
C HIS A 66 22.08 22.35 -11.61
N ASP A 67 22.14 22.95 -12.79
CA ASP A 67 20.95 23.44 -13.49
C ASP A 67 20.08 22.28 -14.00
N LEU A 68 20.71 21.18 -14.43
CA LEU A 68 20.00 19.95 -14.81
C LEU A 68 19.26 19.35 -13.62
N LEU A 69 19.96 19.16 -12.48
CA LEU A 69 19.35 18.61 -11.27
C LEU A 69 18.19 19.47 -10.77
N LYS A 70 18.38 20.80 -10.78
CA LYS A 70 17.33 21.76 -10.41
C LYS A 70 16.08 21.63 -11.28
N ALA A 71 16.27 21.56 -12.60
CA ALA A 71 15.18 21.44 -13.55
C ALA A 71 14.44 20.10 -13.39
N ASP A 72 15.16 18.99 -13.25
CA ASP A 72 14.56 17.67 -13.10
C ASP A 72 13.80 17.52 -11.78
N LEU A 73 14.34 18.06 -10.66
CA LEU A 73 13.63 18.10 -9.38
C LEU A 73 12.32 18.90 -9.49
N ALA A 74 12.32 20.02 -10.22
CA ALA A 74 11.11 20.82 -10.42
C ALA A 74 10.04 20.07 -11.25
N ILE A 75 10.45 19.28 -12.24
CA ILE A 75 9.55 18.42 -13.02
C ILE A 75 8.97 17.33 -12.13
N ARG A 76 9.82 16.66 -11.34
CA ARG A 76 9.41 15.59 -10.42
C ARG A 76 8.42 16.09 -9.37
N ASP A 77 8.72 17.20 -8.69
CA ASP A 77 7.85 17.76 -7.66
C ASP A 77 6.45 18.09 -8.21
N ARG A 78 6.39 18.68 -9.41
CA ARG A 78 5.11 18.98 -10.10
C ARG A 78 4.37 17.71 -10.50
N LEU A 79 5.08 16.71 -11.03
CA LEU A 79 4.48 15.47 -11.52
C LEU A 79 3.93 14.60 -10.38
N GLU A 80 4.70 14.44 -9.31
CA GLU A 80 4.32 13.61 -8.16
C GLU A 80 3.13 14.18 -7.40
N ALA A 81 2.97 15.51 -7.35
CA ALA A 81 1.76 16.15 -6.83
C ALA A 81 0.50 15.76 -7.61
N ILE A 82 0.60 15.62 -8.93
CA ILE A 82 -0.49 15.15 -9.78
C ILE A 82 -0.75 13.66 -9.48
N ILE A 83 0.27 12.80 -9.60
CA ILE A 83 0.13 11.35 -9.40
C ILE A 83 -0.51 11.02 -8.04
N ALA A 84 -0.04 11.65 -6.95
CA ALA A 84 -0.54 11.40 -5.59
C ALA A 84 -2.05 11.65 -5.45
N LYS A 85 -2.63 12.54 -6.26
CA LYS A 85 -4.06 12.86 -6.25
C LYS A 85 -4.89 11.92 -7.12
N MET A 86 -4.31 11.37 -8.19
CA MET A 86 -5.05 10.65 -9.24
C MET A 86 -5.75 9.39 -8.73
N SER A 87 -5.13 8.58 -7.86
CA SER A 87 -5.78 7.38 -7.32
C SER A 87 -7.06 7.72 -6.56
N MET A 88 -7.01 8.77 -5.74
CA MET A 88 -8.17 9.21 -4.96
C MET A 88 -9.29 9.74 -5.86
N VAL A 89 -8.97 10.52 -6.89
CA VAL A 89 -9.97 10.99 -7.87
C VAL A 89 -10.59 9.81 -8.62
N PHE A 90 -9.78 8.87 -9.10
CA PHE A 90 -10.28 7.71 -9.84
C PHE A 90 -11.20 6.82 -9.02
N MET A 91 -10.86 6.59 -7.74
CA MET A 91 -11.66 5.77 -6.84
C MET A 91 -12.95 6.48 -6.40
N ARG A 92 -12.96 7.82 -6.40
CA ARG A 92 -14.13 8.65 -6.02
C ARG A 92 -14.95 9.17 -7.20
N ASP A 93 -14.54 8.87 -8.42
CA ASP A 93 -15.34 9.11 -9.62
C ASP A 93 -16.46 8.06 -9.73
N PHE A 94 -17.52 8.30 -8.95
CA PHE A 94 -18.70 7.43 -8.87
C PHE A 94 -19.53 7.45 -10.16
N ASP A 95 -19.53 8.57 -10.88
CA ASP A 95 -20.19 8.72 -12.17
C ASP A 95 -19.40 8.08 -13.33
N ARG A 96 -18.21 7.56 -13.04
CA ARG A 96 -17.35 6.84 -13.99
C ARG A 96 -16.99 7.68 -15.21
N HIS A 97 -16.77 8.98 -15.07
CA HIS A 97 -16.27 9.82 -16.17
C HIS A 97 -14.87 9.38 -16.63
N ILE A 98 -13.99 9.03 -15.68
CA ILE A 98 -12.68 8.46 -15.94
C ILE A 98 -12.83 6.96 -16.17
N LYS A 99 -12.63 6.54 -17.42
CA LYS A 99 -12.80 5.15 -17.85
C LYS A 99 -11.60 4.28 -17.57
N THR A 100 -10.41 4.87 -17.55
CA THR A 100 -9.14 4.14 -17.45
C THR A 100 -8.15 4.81 -16.52
N TYR A 101 -7.31 3.99 -15.90
CA TYR A 101 -6.20 4.37 -15.03
C TYR A 101 -4.84 4.40 -15.76
N GLU A 102 -4.82 4.25 -17.09
CA GLU A 102 -3.58 4.23 -17.88
C GLU A 102 -2.74 5.50 -17.77
N LEU A 103 -3.35 6.70 -17.69
CA LEU A 103 -2.58 7.94 -17.55
C LEU A 103 -1.73 7.98 -16.26
N PRO A 104 -2.30 7.74 -15.06
CA PRO A 104 -1.48 7.60 -13.85
C PRO A 104 -0.33 6.60 -13.98
N ARG A 105 -0.55 5.45 -14.63
CA ARG A 105 0.49 4.44 -14.88
C ARG A 105 1.60 4.97 -15.78
N ALA A 106 1.24 5.62 -16.90
CA ALA A 106 2.20 6.20 -17.84
C ALA A 106 3.01 7.34 -17.21
N LEU A 107 2.39 8.15 -16.35
CA LEU A 107 3.10 9.19 -15.59
C LEU A 107 4.07 8.59 -14.55
N ALA A 108 3.67 7.54 -13.83
CA ALA A 108 4.55 6.85 -12.89
C ALA A 108 5.73 6.17 -13.61
N TYR A 109 5.47 5.52 -14.75
CA TYR A 109 6.51 4.93 -15.61
C TYR A 109 7.59 5.95 -16.01
N ALA A 110 7.18 7.15 -16.42
CA ALA A 110 8.10 8.23 -16.79
C ALA A 110 8.81 8.80 -15.54
N ASN A 111 8.13 8.87 -14.40
CA ASN A 111 8.70 9.39 -13.17
C ASN A 111 9.79 8.48 -12.58
N ARG A 112 9.68 7.15 -12.70
CA ARG A 112 10.77 6.23 -12.30
C ARG A 112 12.05 6.49 -13.08
N ARG A 113 11.95 6.68 -14.39
CA ARG A 113 13.10 7.04 -15.26
C ARG A 113 13.68 8.42 -14.93
N LEU A 114 12.81 9.40 -14.66
CA LEU A 114 13.24 10.72 -14.16
C LEU A 114 13.98 10.59 -12.82
N HIS A 115 13.50 9.71 -11.94
CA HIS A 115 14.14 9.46 -10.66
C HIS A 115 15.54 8.87 -10.83
N ASP A 116 15.69 7.88 -11.71
CA ASP A 116 17.00 7.30 -12.05
C ASP A 116 17.96 8.39 -12.56
N GLN A 117 17.48 9.27 -13.44
CA GLN A 117 18.25 10.40 -13.95
C GLN A 117 18.69 11.38 -12.84
N ILE A 118 17.78 11.75 -11.93
CA ILE A 118 18.07 12.63 -10.79
C ILE A 118 19.15 12.02 -9.88
N VAL A 119 19.07 10.72 -9.63
CA VAL A 119 20.05 10.00 -8.83
C VAL A 119 21.42 10.02 -9.49
N LEU A 120 21.49 9.81 -10.81
CA LEU A 120 22.76 9.88 -11.54
C LEU A 120 23.35 11.29 -11.62
N LEU A 121 22.53 12.34 -11.70
CA LEU A 121 23.01 13.73 -11.61
C LEU A 121 23.59 14.04 -10.22
N ARG A 122 22.99 13.49 -9.17
CA ARG A 122 23.52 13.56 -7.80
C ARG A 122 24.87 12.87 -7.69
N ASP A 123 24.98 11.64 -8.21
CA ASP A 123 26.23 10.87 -8.24
C ASP A 123 27.32 11.60 -9.03
N ARG A 124 26.97 12.21 -10.17
CA ARG A 124 27.87 13.05 -10.97
C ARG A 124 28.42 14.21 -10.15
N GLY A 125 27.58 14.95 -9.44
CA GLY A 125 28.06 16.07 -8.63
C GLY A 125 28.92 15.66 -7.43
N VAL A 126 28.71 14.45 -6.89
CA VAL A 126 29.64 13.85 -5.92
C VAL A 126 30.99 13.54 -6.58
N ALA A 127 30.97 12.89 -7.76
CA ALA A 127 32.18 12.55 -8.51
C ALA A 127 32.99 13.79 -8.95
N GLU A 128 32.31 14.90 -9.25
CA GLU A 128 32.93 16.19 -9.59
C GLU A 128 33.36 17.02 -8.35
N GLY A 129 33.15 16.50 -7.14
CA GLY A 129 33.51 17.15 -5.89
C GLY A 129 32.77 18.47 -5.66
N LEU A 130 31.50 18.54 -6.07
CA LEU A 130 30.61 19.69 -5.85
C LEU A 130 29.90 19.58 -4.51
N TRP A 131 29.43 18.39 -4.16
CA TRP A 131 28.71 18.11 -2.92
C TRP A 131 28.98 16.71 -2.39
N THR A 132 28.63 16.48 -1.13
CA THR A 132 28.46 15.15 -0.54
C THR A 132 26.98 14.89 -0.29
N ILE A 133 26.59 13.62 -0.14
CA ILE A 133 25.20 13.22 0.11
C ILE A 133 25.15 12.38 1.37
N THR A 134 24.17 12.66 2.23
CA THR A 134 23.82 11.84 3.38
C THR A 134 22.31 11.60 3.39
N ASP A 135 21.90 10.38 3.71
CA ASP A 135 20.48 10.09 3.91
C ASP A 135 20.06 10.54 5.32
N GLU A 136 18.99 11.30 5.40
CA GLU A 136 18.43 11.81 6.66
C GLU A 136 16.98 11.38 6.84
N ASP A 137 16.66 10.83 8.01
CA ASP A 137 15.29 10.56 8.44
C ASP A 137 14.59 11.86 8.84
N ARG A 138 13.64 12.29 8.00
CA ARG A 138 12.88 13.53 8.21
C ARG A 138 11.42 13.24 8.51
N GLN A 139 11.20 12.73 9.72
CA GLN A 139 9.91 12.27 10.26
C GLN A 139 9.34 11.06 9.54
N ARG A 140 8.73 11.27 8.36
CA ARG A 140 7.94 10.24 7.65
C ARG A 140 8.68 9.58 6.51
N VAL A 141 9.78 10.17 6.06
CA VAL A 141 10.53 9.72 4.90
C VAL A 141 12.00 9.96 5.15
N THR A 142 12.83 9.06 4.62
CA THR A 142 14.27 9.24 4.48
C THR A 142 14.52 9.96 3.16
N VAL A 143 15.36 11.00 3.16
CA VAL A 143 15.69 11.77 1.96
C VAL A 143 17.19 12.01 1.84
N PRO A 144 17.74 12.01 0.62
CA PRO A 144 19.12 12.39 0.40
C PRO A 144 19.28 13.91 0.56
N VAL A 145 20.28 14.30 1.36
CA VAL A 145 20.59 15.70 1.67
C VAL A 145 21.96 16.05 1.13
N LEU A 146 22.01 17.09 0.31
CA LEU A 146 23.25 17.55 -0.32
C LEU A 146 23.95 18.55 0.59
N THR A 147 25.25 18.38 0.78
CA THR A 147 26.11 19.35 1.49
C THR A 147 27.21 19.82 0.53
N ALA A 148 27.38 21.13 0.37
CA ALA A 148 28.42 21.69 -0.49
C ALA A 148 29.82 21.20 -0.05
N ALA A 149 30.59 20.64 -1.00
CA ALA A 149 31.92 20.11 -0.72
C ALA A 149 33.02 21.19 -0.80
N LYS A 150 32.70 22.38 -1.35
CA LYS A 150 33.61 23.52 -1.49
C LYS A 150 32.85 24.85 -1.52
N ASP A 151 33.56 25.92 -1.18
CA ASP A 151 33.03 27.28 -1.19
C ASP A 151 32.52 27.68 -2.59
N GLY A 152 31.34 28.31 -2.64
CA GLY A 152 30.72 28.80 -3.87
C GLY A 152 29.80 27.81 -4.59
N VAL A 153 29.67 26.57 -4.10
CA VAL A 153 28.63 25.64 -4.56
C VAL A 153 27.35 25.91 -3.77
N VAL A 154 26.27 26.25 -4.48
CA VAL A 154 24.93 26.38 -3.90
C VAL A 154 24.24 25.02 -4.01
N VAL A 155 23.65 24.54 -2.91
CA VAL A 155 22.90 23.27 -2.88
C VAL A 155 21.46 23.44 -2.40
N ASP A 156 21.11 24.58 -1.78
CA ASP A 156 19.80 24.80 -1.15
C ASP A 156 18.63 24.73 -2.15
N ASP A 157 18.84 25.15 -3.39
CA ASP A 157 17.82 25.15 -4.45
C ASP A 157 17.79 23.85 -5.28
N ILE A 158 18.62 22.87 -4.93
CA ILE A 158 18.67 21.52 -5.50
C ILE A 158 18.49 20.42 -4.44
N GLN A 159 17.98 20.77 -3.25
CA GLN A 159 17.61 19.82 -2.22
C GLN A 159 16.37 19.00 -2.61
N ASP A 160 16.28 17.78 -2.10
CA ASP A 160 15.08 16.97 -2.21
C ASP A 160 13.97 17.48 -1.27
N ARG A 161 12.84 17.92 -1.85
CA ARG A 161 11.72 18.48 -1.08
C ARG A 161 10.68 17.45 -0.64
N THR A 162 10.91 16.16 -0.90
CA THR A 162 9.95 15.09 -0.59
C THR A 162 9.48 15.13 0.88
N ALA A 163 10.41 15.31 1.83
CA ALA A 163 10.09 15.35 3.25
C ALA A 163 9.17 16.53 3.61
N GLU A 164 9.42 17.72 3.06
CA GLU A 164 8.58 18.89 3.28
C GLU A 164 7.17 18.66 2.76
N ILE A 165 7.06 18.14 1.53
CA ILE A 165 5.80 17.88 0.83
C ILE A 165 4.97 16.83 1.59
N VAL A 166 5.56 15.68 1.92
CA VAL A 166 4.87 14.59 2.62
C VAL A 166 4.39 15.04 4.01
N ASN A 167 5.24 15.74 4.76
CA ASN A 167 4.86 16.25 6.08
C ASN A 167 3.76 17.32 5.99
N ALA A 168 3.82 18.23 5.01
CA ALA A 168 2.78 19.24 4.78
C ALA A 168 1.43 18.59 4.43
N ARG A 169 1.42 17.59 3.53
CA ARG A 169 0.22 16.83 3.18
C ARG A 169 -0.36 16.10 4.39
N ALA A 170 0.48 15.50 5.24
CA ALA A 170 0.04 14.80 6.44
C ALA A 170 -0.65 15.75 7.44
N GLU A 171 -0.06 16.93 7.69
CA GLU A 171 -0.68 17.95 8.55
C GLU A 171 -1.97 18.51 7.93
N GLN A 172 -2.02 18.69 6.61
CA GLN A 172 -3.25 19.07 5.92
C GLN A 172 -4.35 18.03 6.13
N ARG A 173 -4.06 16.73 5.92
CA ARG A 173 -5.03 15.64 6.17
C ARG A 173 -5.52 15.62 7.61
N LYS A 174 -4.63 15.86 8.57
CA LYS A 174 -4.97 15.94 10.00
C LYS A 174 -5.93 17.10 10.28
N ALA A 175 -5.65 18.29 9.75
CA ALA A 175 -6.54 19.44 9.86
C ALA A 175 -7.91 19.18 9.20
N ASP A 176 -7.89 18.57 8.03
CA ASP A 176 -9.06 18.15 7.26
C ASP A 176 -9.96 17.18 8.03
N ARG A 177 -9.37 16.21 8.74
CA ARG A 177 -10.11 15.29 9.62
C ARG A 177 -10.72 16.03 10.81
N ALA A 178 -9.92 16.83 11.51
CA ALA A 178 -10.40 17.61 12.65
C ALA A 178 -11.57 18.55 12.28
N ALA A 179 -11.51 19.19 11.11
CA ALA A 179 -12.59 20.03 10.62
C ALA A 179 -13.86 19.23 10.32
N ARG A 180 -13.75 18.03 9.73
CA ARG A 180 -14.91 17.14 9.48
C ARG A 180 -15.54 16.65 10.78
N ASP A 181 -14.72 16.31 11.77
CA ASP A 181 -15.19 15.86 13.08
C ASP A 181 -15.90 16.99 13.84
N ALA A 182 -15.33 18.20 13.82
CA ALA A 182 -15.98 19.39 14.36
C ALA A 182 -17.33 19.68 13.67
N ALA A 183 -17.39 19.57 12.35
CA ALA A 183 -18.64 19.75 11.60
C ALA A 183 -19.67 18.65 11.91
N ARG A 184 -19.22 17.41 12.15
CA ARG A 184 -20.09 16.30 12.59
C ARG A 184 -20.66 16.57 13.98
N HIS A 185 -19.79 16.95 14.93
CA HIS A 185 -20.18 17.30 16.28
C HIS A 185 -21.16 18.48 16.30
N HIS A 186 -20.89 19.52 15.51
CA HIS A 186 -21.82 20.65 15.39
C HIS A 186 -23.18 20.23 14.85
N ARG A 187 -23.25 19.41 13.79
CA ARG A 187 -24.51 18.87 13.28
C ARG A 187 -25.26 18.05 14.33
N GLN A 188 -24.54 17.22 15.08
CA GLN A 188 -25.12 16.41 16.15
C GLN A 188 -25.72 17.30 17.25
N MET A 189 -24.98 18.32 17.70
CA MET A 189 -25.49 19.30 18.68
C MET A 189 -26.69 20.07 18.14
N THR A 190 -26.69 20.51 16.87
CA THR A 190 -27.85 21.19 16.28
C THR A 190 -29.09 20.28 16.17
N LEU A 191 -28.89 18.97 16.00
CA LEU A 191 -29.98 17.99 16.03
C LEU A 191 -30.52 17.82 17.46
N PHE A 192 -29.64 17.73 18.46
CA PHE A 192 -30.04 17.70 19.87
C PHE A 192 -30.77 18.97 20.31
N ASP A 193 -30.25 20.16 19.96
CA ASP A 193 -30.89 21.44 20.26
C ASP A 193 -32.26 21.56 19.55
N ALA A 194 -32.38 21.07 18.31
CA ALA A 194 -33.65 21.03 17.60
C ALA A 194 -34.67 20.08 18.24
N ASP A 195 -34.21 18.98 18.84
CA ASP A 195 -35.05 18.04 19.59
C ASP A 195 -35.47 18.62 20.95
N GLU A 196 -34.58 19.33 21.66
CA GLU A 196 -34.92 20.07 22.88
C GLU A 196 -35.96 21.17 22.61
N VAL A 197 -35.85 21.89 21.50
CA VAL A 197 -36.82 22.93 21.10
C VAL A 197 -38.17 22.31 20.70
N LYS A 198 -38.18 21.08 20.18
CA LYS A 198 -39.40 20.40 19.71
C LYS A 198 -40.13 19.63 20.83
N TYR A 199 -39.43 19.09 21.82
CA TYR A 199 -40.01 18.27 22.87
C TYR A 199 -39.94 18.89 24.28
N GLY A 200 -39.28 20.05 24.43
CA GLY A 200 -39.10 20.72 25.72
C GLY A 200 -38.08 19.99 26.59
N SER A 201 -37.29 20.76 27.34
CA SER A 201 -36.35 20.20 28.33
C SER A 201 -37.11 19.40 29.38
N VAL A 202 -37.02 18.07 29.32
CA VAL A 202 -37.54 17.22 30.39
C VAL A 202 -36.49 17.21 31.50
N GLU A 203 -36.74 17.97 32.57
CA GLU A 203 -36.00 17.76 33.82
C GLU A 203 -36.21 16.31 34.26
N ALA A 204 -35.14 15.54 34.27
CA ALA A 204 -35.16 14.15 34.72
C ALA A 204 -35.41 14.09 36.23
N GLY A 205 -36.68 13.94 36.62
CA GLY A 205 -37.04 13.33 37.90
C GLY A 205 -36.75 11.82 37.86
N PRO A 206 -36.39 11.17 38.98
CA PRO A 206 -36.09 9.76 38.99
C PRO A 206 -37.41 8.99 38.96
N ASP A 207 -37.69 8.27 37.88
CA ASP A 207 -38.74 7.26 37.88
C ASP A 207 -38.25 5.95 37.27
N GLU A 208 -38.31 4.93 38.12
CA GLU A 208 -37.96 3.55 37.91
C GLU A 208 -39.10 2.85 37.16
N SER A 209 -39.09 2.85 35.82
CA SER A 209 -39.82 1.83 35.04
C SER A 209 -39.58 1.95 33.54
N ALA A 210 -38.59 1.22 33.02
CA ALA A 210 -38.49 0.90 31.60
C ALA A 210 -38.53 -0.63 31.43
N PRO A 211 -39.48 -1.20 30.65
CA PRO A 211 -39.41 -2.58 30.22
C PRO A 211 -38.30 -2.75 29.18
N ALA A 212 -37.53 -3.83 29.32
CA ALA A 212 -36.67 -4.36 28.27
C ALA A 212 -37.52 -4.83 27.07
N ASP A 213 -36.94 -4.77 25.87
CA ASP A 213 -37.51 -5.13 24.56
C ASP A 213 -38.42 -4.11 23.87
N SER A 214 -37.79 -3.17 23.14
CA SER A 214 -38.26 -2.72 21.82
C SER A 214 -37.16 -1.91 21.11
N SER A 215 -36.40 -2.54 20.22
CA SER A 215 -35.58 -1.81 19.22
C SER A 215 -36.20 -2.02 17.84
N SER A 216 -37.05 -1.06 17.48
CA SER A 216 -37.58 -0.86 16.14
C SER A 216 -36.73 0.22 15.46
N ASP A 217 -35.71 -0.17 14.71
CA ASP A 217 -35.01 0.74 13.79
C ASP A 217 -35.26 0.29 12.34
N ALA A 218 -36.49 0.57 11.90
CA ALA A 218 -36.88 0.56 10.50
C ALA A 218 -37.10 2.01 10.05
N GLY A 219 -36.14 2.54 9.30
CA GLY A 219 -36.38 3.59 8.31
C GLY A 219 -36.03 5.02 8.72
N SER A 220 -34.76 5.40 8.47
CA SER A 220 -34.41 6.76 8.05
C SER A 220 -33.50 6.69 6.82
N PRO A 221 -33.87 7.31 5.68
CA PRO A 221 -33.07 7.29 4.46
C PRO A 221 -32.13 8.50 4.44
N ASP A 222 -31.02 8.46 5.18
CA ASP A 222 -30.01 9.54 5.09
C ASP A 222 -28.58 9.13 5.46
N TYR A 223 -28.20 7.89 5.17
CA TYR A 223 -26.79 7.48 5.20
C TYR A 223 -26.09 7.90 3.90
N LEU A 224 -25.66 9.17 3.85
CA LEU A 224 -24.52 9.57 3.05
C LEU A 224 -23.39 8.57 3.33
N VAL A 225 -22.96 7.88 2.27
CA VAL A 225 -21.91 6.88 2.27
C VAL A 225 -20.67 7.50 2.92
N GLU A 226 -20.38 7.07 4.16
CA GLU A 226 -19.15 7.42 4.86
C GLU A 226 -17.98 7.12 3.92
N GLY A 227 -17.23 8.17 3.60
CA GLY A 227 -16.12 8.13 2.66
C GLY A 227 -15.10 7.11 3.14
N GLN A 228 -14.97 6.03 2.37
CA GLN A 228 -13.90 5.05 2.56
C GLN A 228 -12.55 5.78 2.49
N PRO A 229 -11.63 5.56 3.44
CA PRO A 229 -10.26 6.05 3.29
C PRO A 229 -9.65 5.35 2.08
N VAL A 230 -9.39 6.15 1.04
CA VAL A 230 -8.54 5.74 -0.06
C VAL A 230 -7.14 5.61 0.53
N ILE A 231 -6.56 4.42 0.33
CA ILE A 231 -5.16 4.13 0.63
C ILE A 231 -4.35 5.01 -0.32
N ASN A 232 -3.77 6.09 0.20
CA ASN A 232 -2.59 6.75 -0.34
C ASN A 232 -2.08 7.75 0.71
N ASP A 233 -0.75 7.81 0.81
CA ASP A 233 0.11 8.69 1.63
C ASP A 233 0.20 8.45 3.15
N ASP A 234 -0.55 7.51 3.73
CA ASP A 234 -0.29 7.03 5.10
C ASP A 234 0.22 5.57 5.03
N ASN A 235 1.12 5.26 4.08
CA ASN A 235 2.08 4.21 4.35
C ASN A 235 2.95 4.78 5.47
N PRO A 236 2.88 4.29 6.73
CA PRO A 236 3.95 4.63 7.65
C PRO A 236 5.24 4.21 6.94
N ALA A 237 6.25 5.08 6.95
CA ALA A 237 7.60 4.65 6.62
C ALA A 237 7.81 3.28 7.28
N VAL A 238 8.34 2.33 6.51
CA VAL A 238 9.01 1.18 7.13
C VAL A 238 9.95 1.80 8.18
N PRO A 239 9.87 1.41 9.46
CA PRO A 239 10.72 2.01 10.48
C PRO A 239 12.17 2.01 10.00
N GLY A 240 12.89 3.12 10.20
CA GLY A 240 14.33 3.18 9.94
C GLY A 240 15.04 2.04 10.66
N THR A 241 15.90 1.33 9.95
CA THR A 241 16.46 0.03 10.35
C THR A 241 17.52 0.11 11.47
N GLU A 242 17.95 1.29 11.90
CA GLU A 242 19.00 1.43 12.92
C GLU A 242 18.61 0.99 14.34
N GLN A 243 17.35 0.59 14.58
CA GLN A 243 16.90 0.03 15.87
C GLN A 243 16.56 -1.47 15.86
N VAL A 244 16.65 -2.16 14.72
CA VAL A 244 16.18 -3.56 14.61
C VAL A 244 17.26 -4.58 15.06
N ALA A 245 18.49 -4.15 15.34
CA ALA A 245 19.60 -5.07 15.61
C ALA A 245 20.12 -5.11 17.06
N VAL A 246 19.51 -4.41 18.03
CA VAL A 246 20.05 -4.38 19.39
C VAL A 246 18.95 -4.37 20.45
N ASP A 247 18.40 -5.57 20.74
CA ASP A 247 18.07 -6.08 22.08
C ASP A 247 16.86 -7.01 22.03
N GLU A 248 17.07 -8.30 21.76
CA GLU A 248 16.17 -9.32 22.31
C GLU A 248 16.96 -10.53 22.79
N THR A 249 17.10 -10.62 24.11
CA THR A 249 17.37 -11.90 24.78
C THR A 249 16.07 -12.41 25.38
N ALA A 250 15.82 -13.70 25.12
CA ALA A 250 14.68 -14.53 25.48
C ALA A 250 13.97 -14.23 26.81
N VAL A 251 12.65 -14.38 26.78
CA VAL A 251 11.81 -14.49 27.98
C VAL A 251 11.33 -15.94 28.15
N SER A 252 11.55 -16.53 29.33
CA SER A 252 11.28 -17.95 29.62
C SER A 252 9.80 -18.30 29.86
N GLU A 253 9.41 -19.58 29.66
CA GLU A 253 8.04 -20.14 29.79
C GLU A 253 7.21 -19.71 31.03
N PRO A 254 7.76 -19.62 32.25
CA PRO A 254 6.97 -19.19 33.42
C PRO A 254 6.54 -17.73 33.32
N THR A 255 7.33 -16.93 32.62
CA THR A 255 7.09 -15.51 32.39
C THR A 255 6.05 -15.31 31.27
N PHE A 256 6.03 -16.21 30.28
CA PHE A 256 5.03 -16.33 29.22
C PHE A 256 3.59 -16.50 29.76
N ALA A 257 3.40 -17.19 30.89
CA ALA A 257 2.09 -17.37 31.53
C ALA A 257 1.54 -16.11 32.22
N ARG A 258 2.43 -15.28 32.81
CA ARG A 258 2.06 -13.96 33.36
C ARG A 258 1.74 -12.96 32.24
N PHE A 259 2.49 -13.03 31.14
CA PHE A 259 2.26 -12.18 29.96
C PHE A 259 0.96 -12.51 29.23
N ARG A 260 0.49 -13.77 29.19
CA ARG A 260 -0.85 -14.11 28.67
C ARG A 260 -1.99 -13.34 29.34
N HIS A 261 -1.91 -13.09 30.64
CA HIS A 261 -2.98 -12.40 31.35
C HIS A 261 -3.00 -10.88 31.07
N ALA A 262 -1.83 -10.29 30.81
CA ALA A 262 -1.68 -8.90 30.40
C ALA A 262 -1.97 -8.71 28.89
N ALA A 263 -1.56 -9.66 28.05
CA ALA A 263 -1.87 -9.73 26.63
C ALA A 263 -3.37 -9.92 26.38
N ALA A 264 -4.04 -10.80 27.13
CA ALA A 264 -5.50 -10.95 27.08
C ALA A 264 -6.22 -9.66 27.53
N GLN A 265 -5.69 -8.93 28.52
CA GLN A 265 -6.23 -7.62 28.93
C GLN A 265 -5.97 -6.52 27.88
N HIS A 266 -4.86 -6.59 27.14
CA HIS A 266 -4.51 -5.65 26.07
C HIS A 266 -5.29 -5.90 24.77
N VAL A 267 -5.44 -7.16 24.38
CA VAL A 267 -6.34 -7.58 23.28
C VAL A 267 -7.78 -7.22 23.64
N ALA A 268 -8.21 -7.43 24.89
CA ALA A 268 -9.53 -7.01 25.36
C ALA A 268 -9.69 -5.48 25.36
N SER A 269 -8.66 -4.70 25.71
CA SER A 269 -8.74 -3.23 25.68
C SER A 269 -8.82 -2.68 24.27
N ARG A 270 -8.11 -3.25 23.28
CA ARG A 270 -8.26 -2.89 21.85
C ARG A 270 -9.52 -3.46 21.19
N GLN A 271 -10.04 -4.60 21.65
CA GLN A 271 -11.38 -5.07 21.29
C GLN A 271 -12.47 -4.17 21.88
N SER A 272 -12.20 -3.47 22.99
CA SER A 272 -13.11 -2.50 23.62
C SER A 272 -13.05 -1.09 23.03
N VAL A 273 -11.97 -0.76 22.29
CA VAL A 273 -12.00 0.37 21.36
C VAL A 273 -12.96 -0.05 20.24
N GLU A 274 -14.07 0.68 20.03
CA GLU A 274 -15.05 0.32 19.01
C GLU A 274 -14.33 -0.05 17.72
N ALA A 275 -14.61 -1.23 17.15
CA ALA A 275 -14.02 -1.71 15.89
C ALA A 275 -14.18 -0.72 14.70
N LYS A 276 -14.96 0.36 14.88
CA LYS A 276 -15.04 1.53 14.01
C LYS A 276 -13.74 2.36 13.96
N GLU A 277 -12.84 2.31 14.94
CA GLU A 277 -11.64 3.17 14.98
C GLU A 277 -10.43 2.58 14.22
N TYR A 278 -10.23 1.27 14.21
CA TYR A 278 -9.09 0.67 13.50
C TYR A 278 -9.41 0.38 12.03
N TRP A 279 -9.11 1.34 11.16
CA TRP A 279 -9.47 1.30 9.74
C TRP A 279 -8.96 0.08 8.97
N ARG A 280 -7.86 -0.56 9.40
CA ARG A 280 -7.31 -1.77 8.75
C ARG A 280 -8.10 -3.05 9.10
N ALA A 281 -9.05 -3.00 10.03
CA ALA A 281 -9.93 -4.14 10.33
C ALA A 281 -10.79 -4.59 9.12
N VAL A 282 -10.91 -3.74 8.09
CA VAL A 282 -11.62 -4.09 6.84
C VAL A 282 -10.89 -5.16 6.02
N PHE A 283 -9.59 -5.37 6.23
CA PHE A 283 -8.79 -6.37 5.51
C PHE A 283 -8.77 -7.74 6.18
N LEU A 284 -9.31 -7.85 7.40
CA LEU A 284 -9.30 -9.10 8.14
C LEU A 284 -10.09 -10.19 7.38
N PRO A 285 -9.61 -11.45 7.41
CA PRO A 285 -10.33 -12.58 6.82
C PRO A 285 -11.63 -12.86 7.59
N GLY A 286 -12.58 -13.48 6.90
CA GLY A 286 -13.87 -13.89 7.46
C GLY A 286 -13.94 -15.39 7.76
N ARG A 287 -15.05 -15.80 8.40
CA ARG A 287 -15.29 -17.19 8.84
C ARG A 287 -15.20 -18.22 7.73
N ASP A 288 -15.42 -17.83 6.48
CA ASP A 288 -15.54 -18.71 5.32
C ASP A 288 -14.30 -18.69 4.41
N VAL A 289 -13.23 -17.96 4.76
CA VAL A 289 -11.96 -17.98 4.01
C VAL A 289 -11.44 -19.41 3.86
N ASP A 290 -10.97 -19.76 2.66
CA ASP A 290 -10.36 -21.06 2.37
C ASP A 290 -9.31 -20.90 1.27
N LYS A 291 -9.73 -20.79 0.01
CA LYS A 291 -8.81 -20.63 -1.13
C LYS A 291 -8.29 -19.19 -1.20
N VAL A 292 -7.00 -19.00 -1.02
CA VAL A 292 -6.33 -17.70 -1.12
C VAL A 292 -5.04 -17.81 -1.93
N MET A 293 -4.66 -16.72 -2.57
CA MET A 293 -3.35 -16.58 -3.20
C MET A 293 -2.51 -15.68 -2.31
N GLY A 294 -1.41 -16.17 -1.77
CA GLY A 294 -0.42 -15.30 -1.15
C GLY A 294 0.41 -14.61 -2.23
N ILE A 295 0.83 -13.39 -1.96
CA ILE A 295 1.75 -12.65 -2.81
C ILE A 295 2.61 -11.72 -1.97
N ASP A 296 3.86 -11.60 -2.38
CA ASP A 296 4.83 -10.67 -1.82
C ASP A 296 5.72 -10.13 -2.94
N LEU A 297 6.21 -8.89 -2.76
CA LEU A 297 6.98 -8.14 -3.75
C LEU A 297 8.30 -7.66 -3.15
N GLU A 298 9.40 -7.98 -3.84
CA GLU A 298 10.64 -7.25 -3.63
C GLU A 298 10.75 -6.11 -4.63
N THR A 299 11.22 -4.96 -4.14
CA THR A 299 11.35 -3.73 -4.92
C THR A 299 12.70 -3.11 -4.64
N ASN A 300 13.22 -2.29 -5.56
CA ASN A 300 14.48 -1.57 -5.31
C ASN A 300 14.31 -0.29 -4.45
N GLY A 301 13.14 -0.13 -3.81
CA GLY A 301 12.81 0.93 -2.86
C GLY A 301 11.29 1.08 -2.69
N THR A 302 10.85 1.92 -1.75
CA THR A 302 9.47 1.90 -1.22
C THR A 302 8.41 2.67 -2.03
N GLU A 303 8.82 3.63 -2.86
CA GLU A 303 7.89 4.54 -3.55
C GLU A 303 7.48 4.00 -4.93
N PRO A 304 6.22 3.61 -5.16
CA PRO A 304 5.83 2.89 -6.37
C PRO A 304 5.94 3.70 -7.66
N TYR A 305 6.02 5.03 -7.61
CA TYR A 305 6.26 5.90 -8.77
C TYR A 305 7.74 6.32 -8.93
N ARG A 306 8.64 5.81 -8.09
CA ARG A 306 10.09 6.04 -8.16
C ARG A 306 10.88 4.74 -8.35
N THR A 307 10.33 3.61 -7.91
CA THR A 307 11.04 2.33 -7.84
C THR A 307 10.39 1.24 -8.68
N TYR A 308 11.12 0.15 -8.89
CA TYR A 308 10.78 -0.99 -9.71
C TYR A 308 10.50 -2.22 -8.85
N ILE A 309 9.56 -3.04 -9.32
CA ILE A 309 9.38 -4.41 -8.83
C ILE A 309 10.51 -5.26 -9.40
N ILE A 310 11.26 -5.95 -8.55
CA ILE A 310 12.41 -6.78 -8.91
C ILE A 310 12.17 -8.26 -8.64
N ASP A 311 11.28 -8.62 -7.71
CA ASP A 311 10.86 -9.99 -7.46
C ASP A 311 9.36 -10.03 -7.17
N VAL A 312 8.67 -11.04 -7.69
CA VAL A 312 7.27 -11.31 -7.36
C VAL A 312 7.14 -12.78 -7.04
N GLY A 313 6.86 -13.10 -5.78
CA GLY A 313 6.52 -14.45 -5.39
C GLY A 313 5.03 -14.59 -5.14
N PHE A 314 4.46 -15.70 -5.57
CA PHE A 314 3.09 -16.05 -5.21
C PHE A 314 2.90 -17.55 -5.18
N GLU A 315 1.96 -17.96 -4.35
CA GLU A 315 1.47 -19.34 -4.29
C GLU A 315 0.01 -19.34 -3.84
N TYR A 316 -0.68 -20.44 -4.10
CA TYR A 316 -2.03 -20.67 -3.62
C TYR A 316 -1.97 -21.53 -2.38
N MET A 317 -2.83 -21.26 -1.41
CA MET A 317 -3.00 -22.14 -0.25
C MET A 317 -4.47 -22.23 0.13
N ASN A 318 -4.89 -23.44 0.49
CA ASN A 318 -6.21 -23.64 1.10
C ASN A 318 -6.06 -23.51 2.62
N MET A 319 -6.75 -22.55 3.23
CA MET A 319 -6.67 -22.25 4.67
C MET A 319 -7.38 -23.31 5.52
N LYS A 320 -8.37 -24.04 4.96
CA LYS A 320 -9.15 -25.06 5.69
C LYS A 320 -9.15 -26.41 5.01
N SER A 321 -9.43 -26.43 3.71
CA SER A 321 -9.44 -27.67 2.96
C SER A 321 -8.00 -28.08 2.62
N PRO A 322 -7.75 -29.37 2.34
CA PRO A 322 -6.49 -29.78 1.75
C PRO A 322 -6.26 -29.12 0.39
N ARG A 323 -5.01 -29.01 -0.06
CA ARG A 323 -4.69 -28.61 -1.44
C ARG A 323 -5.37 -29.54 -2.47
N PRO A 324 -5.63 -29.06 -3.71
CA PRO A 324 -6.15 -29.91 -4.77
C PRO A 324 -5.24 -31.11 -5.03
N ALA A 325 -5.82 -32.30 -5.17
CA ALA A 325 -5.08 -33.56 -5.34
C ALA A 325 -4.29 -33.62 -6.67
N ASP A 326 -4.74 -32.88 -7.67
CA ASP A 326 -4.16 -32.78 -9.01
C ASP A 326 -3.22 -31.59 -9.18
N ALA A 327 -3.08 -30.73 -8.16
CA ALA A 327 -2.18 -29.59 -8.27
C ALA A 327 -0.71 -30.08 -8.35
N PRO A 328 0.16 -29.36 -9.08
CA PRO A 328 1.61 -29.63 -9.11
C PRO A 328 2.23 -29.54 -7.72
N ALA A 329 3.14 -30.44 -7.39
CA ALA A 329 3.84 -30.49 -6.10
C ALA A 329 5.36 -30.59 -6.33
N GLY A 330 6.15 -30.35 -5.28
CA GLY A 330 7.60 -30.52 -5.32
C GLY A 330 8.35 -29.28 -5.77
N TYR A 331 7.80 -28.09 -5.49
CA TYR A 331 8.62 -26.89 -5.49
C TYR A 331 9.66 -27.02 -4.36
N SER A 332 10.92 -26.70 -4.64
CA SER A 332 11.95 -26.68 -3.61
C SER A 332 12.11 -25.24 -3.15
N TYR A 333 11.64 -24.94 -1.94
CA TYR A 333 12.00 -23.70 -1.27
C TYR A 333 13.50 -23.68 -0.96
N ASP A 334 14.03 -22.49 -0.66
CA ASP A 334 15.41 -22.32 -0.21
C ASP A 334 15.70 -23.12 1.08
N LYS A 335 14.73 -23.17 2.00
CA LYS A 335 14.88 -23.87 3.28
C LYS A 335 14.21 -25.24 3.25
N ASP A 336 14.97 -26.28 3.57
CA ASP A 336 14.50 -27.68 3.57
C ASP A 336 13.31 -27.96 4.50
N TYR A 337 13.07 -27.09 5.50
CA TYR A 337 11.99 -27.26 6.46
C TYR A 337 10.70 -26.53 6.07
N TYR A 338 10.72 -25.70 5.02
CA TYR A 338 9.50 -25.19 4.43
C TYR A 338 8.79 -26.37 3.78
N GLN A 339 7.66 -26.78 4.36
CA GLN A 339 6.86 -27.87 3.84
C GLN A 339 5.76 -27.31 2.96
N ASP A 340 5.64 -27.82 1.73
CA ASP A 340 4.55 -27.44 0.81
C ASP A 340 3.19 -27.49 1.52
N GLY A 341 2.93 -28.54 2.30
CA GLY A 341 1.68 -28.71 3.03
C GLY A 341 0.46 -28.58 2.10
N ASP A 342 -0.32 -27.53 2.31
CA ASP A 342 -1.49 -27.20 1.46
C ASP A 342 -1.24 -26.03 0.50
N ALA A 343 0.02 -25.59 0.34
CA ALA A 343 0.45 -24.68 -0.71
C ALA A 343 0.52 -25.40 -2.06
N TYR A 344 0.27 -24.70 -3.15
CA TYR A 344 0.34 -25.20 -4.52
C TYR A 344 0.51 -24.07 -5.54
N ASP A 345 0.96 -24.43 -6.75
CA ASP A 345 1.16 -23.48 -7.87
C ASP A 345 2.12 -22.34 -7.47
N GLN A 346 3.24 -22.71 -6.84
CA GLN A 346 4.33 -21.82 -6.47
C GLN A 346 5.00 -21.24 -7.72
N HIS A 347 5.18 -19.93 -7.72
CA HIS A 347 5.85 -19.22 -8.80
C HIS A 347 6.64 -18.03 -8.29
N ARG A 348 7.72 -17.74 -9.00
CA ARG A 348 8.50 -16.51 -8.86
C ARG A 348 8.69 -15.89 -10.23
N PHE A 349 8.48 -14.58 -10.32
CA PHE A 349 8.97 -13.78 -11.44
C PHE A 349 10.14 -12.92 -10.97
N SER A 350 11.22 -12.94 -11.74
CA SER A 350 12.40 -12.11 -11.52
C SER A 350 12.42 -11.00 -12.57
N PHE A 351 12.51 -9.75 -12.13
CA PHE A 351 12.51 -8.57 -13.00
C PHE A 351 13.76 -7.72 -12.78
N GLY A 352 14.03 -6.88 -13.77
CA GLY A 352 15.15 -5.95 -13.77
C GLY A 352 14.78 -4.52 -13.45
N VAL A 353 15.77 -3.66 -13.65
CA VAL A 353 15.67 -2.20 -13.55
C VAL A 353 16.20 -1.57 -14.83
N THR A 354 16.07 -0.25 -14.97
CA THR A 354 16.66 0.48 -16.11
C THR A 354 18.19 0.42 -16.05
N PRO A 355 18.90 0.58 -17.18
CA PRO A 355 20.36 0.72 -17.17
C PRO A 355 20.85 1.83 -16.21
N GLU A 356 20.11 2.93 -16.13
CA GLU A 356 20.40 4.05 -15.25
C GLU A 356 20.28 3.67 -13.77
N ALA A 357 19.20 2.98 -13.37
CA ALA A 357 19.02 2.49 -12.01
C ALA A 357 20.09 1.44 -11.63
N ALA A 358 20.40 0.52 -12.55
CA ALA A 358 21.43 -0.49 -12.34
C ALA A 358 22.82 0.13 -12.14
N ARG A 359 23.11 1.25 -12.83
CA ARG A 359 24.38 1.98 -12.69
C ARG A 359 24.56 2.58 -11.30
N HIS A 360 23.49 3.10 -10.70
CA HIS A 360 23.53 3.56 -9.31
C HIS A 360 23.66 2.37 -8.33
N GLY A 361 22.93 1.29 -8.59
CA GLY A 361 22.86 0.14 -7.71
C GLY A 361 22.03 0.41 -6.45
N ASN A 362 21.98 -0.55 -5.53
CA ASN A 362 21.39 -0.34 -4.21
C ASN A 362 21.97 -1.35 -3.20
N PRO A 363 23.04 -0.97 -2.46
CA PRO A 363 23.69 -1.88 -1.50
C PRO A 363 22.77 -2.38 -0.39
N PHE A 364 21.81 -1.56 0.04
CA PHE A 364 20.84 -1.94 1.06
C PHE A 364 19.92 -3.06 0.56
N ILE A 365 19.40 -2.95 -0.67
CA ILE A 365 18.55 -3.99 -1.25
C ILE A 365 19.33 -5.29 -1.47
N ILE A 366 20.61 -5.22 -1.84
CA ILE A 366 21.48 -6.40 -1.90
C ILE A 366 21.60 -7.07 -0.53
N GLN A 367 21.84 -6.29 0.52
CA GLN A 367 21.95 -6.81 1.87
C GLN A 367 20.64 -7.42 2.36
N LEU A 368 19.51 -6.78 2.04
CA LEU A 368 18.19 -7.19 2.47
C LEU A 368 17.72 -8.47 1.76
N THR A 369 17.75 -8.47 0.43
CA THR A 369 17.11 -9.49 -0.43
C THR A 369 18.10 -10.48 -1.05
N GLY A 370 19.41 -10.17 -1.02
CA GLY A 370 20.42 -10.87 -1.83
C GLY A 370 20.39 -10.53 -3.32
N ILE A 371 19.53 -9.61 -3.76
CA ILE A 371 19.36 -9.23 -5.16
C ILE A 371 20.28 -8.06 -5.53
N ASP A 372 21.22 -8.31 -6.43
CA ASP A 372 22.05 -7.27 -7.03
C ASP A 372 21.40 -6.63 -8.27
N VAL A 373 20.72 -5.51 -8.04
CA VAL A 373 20.07 -4.72 -9.09
C VAL A 373 21.05 -4.19 -10.14
N SER A 374 22.35 -4.06 -9.82
CA SER A 374 23.38 -3.64 -10.81
C SER A 374 23.61 -4.70 -11.89
N GLN A 375 23.19 -5.94 -11.64
CA GLN A 375 23.30 -7.07 -12.56
C GLN A 375 21.97 -7.42 -13.24
N ARG A 376 20.87 -6.72 -12.94
CA ARG A 376 19.52 -7.04 -13.43
C ARG A 376 19.05 -6.11 -14.53
N VAL A 377 19.68 -6.22 -15.70
CA VAL A 377 19.35 -5.46 -16.91
C VAL A 377 19.29 -6.36 -18.14
N GLY A 378 18.55 -5.92 -19.17
CA GLY A 378 18.47 -6.60 -20.46
C GLY A 378 17.47 -7.76 -20.51
N ASP A 379 17.54 -8.57 -21.57
CA ASP A 379 16.52 -9.58 -21.89
C ASP A 379 16.35 -10.69 -20.82
N GLU A 380 17.37 -10.94 -20.00
CA GLU A 380 17.29 -11.91 -18.89
C GLU A 380 16.43 -11.39 -17.74
N TYR A 381 16.41 -10.07 -17.53
CA TYR A 381 15.69 -9.40 -16.47
C TYR A 381 14.84 -8.26 -17.09
N PRO A 382 13.73 -8.59 -17.76
CA PRO A 382 12.86 -7.57 -18.33
C PRO A 382 12.30 -6.67 -17.23
N LEU A 383 11.97 -5.42 -17.59
CA LEU A 383 11.23 -4.53 -16.71
C LEU A 383 9.79 -5.03 -16.58
N PHE A 384 9.29 -5.18 -15.34
CA PHE A 384 7.89 -5.56 -15.14
C PHE A 384 6.90 -4.61 -15.83
N ASP A 385 7.23 -3.32 -15.85
CA ASP A 385 6.47 -2.27 -16.54
C ASP A 385 6.31 -2.49 -18.05
N GLU A 386 7.27 -3.19 -18.66
CA GLU A 386 7.33 -3.44 -20.11
C GLU A 386 6.92 -4.87 -20.46
N ASP A 387 6.72 -5.75 -19.48
CA ASP A 387 6.23 -7.11 -19.66
C ASP A 387 4.71 -7.19 -19.53
N ALA A 388 4.01 -6.93 -20.64
CA ALA A 388 2.56 -6.98 -20.71
C ALA A 388 1.98 -8.38 -20.39
N GLN A 389 2.72 -9.45 -20.69
CA GLN A 389 2.27 -10.82 -20.42
C GLN A 389 2.32 -11.11 -18.91
N ALA A 390 3.43 -10.77 -18.25
CA ALA A 390 3.54 -10.91 -16.80
C ALA A 390 2.48 -10.08 -16.06
N GLN A 391 2.23 -8.83 -16.50
CA GLN A 391 1.14 -8.00 -15.94
C GLN A 391 -0.23 -8.66 -16.11
N ALA A 392 -0.54 -9.18 -17.30
CA ALA A 392 -1.82 -9.82 -17.58
C ALA A 392 -2.01 -11.11 -16.77
N ASP A 393 -0.98 -11.93 -16.66
CA ASP A 393 -0.99 -13.15 -15.85
C ASP A 393 -1.16 -12.83 -14.37
N LEU A 394 -0.46 -11.81 -13.86
CA LEU A 394 -0.63 -11.38 -12.47
C LEU A 394 -2.05 -10.84 -12.21
N LEU A 395 -2.60 -10.00 -13.10
CA LEU A 395 -3.99 -9.50 -12.96
C LEU A 395 -5.00 -10.64 -12.91
N LYS A 396 -4.85 -11.65 -13.78
CA LYS A 396 -5.72 -12.82 -13.81
C LYS A 396 -5.73 -13.53 -12.46
N ARG A 397 -4.57 -13.68 -11.82
CA ARG A 397 -4.44 -14.32 -10.51
C ARG A 397 -5.01 -13.44 -9.38
N LEU A 398 -4.72 -12.14 -9.38
CA LEU A 398 -5.25 -11.16 -8.42
C LEU A 398 -6.78 -11.02 -8.44
N THR A 399 -7.43 -11.42 -9.54
CA THR A 399 -8.89 -11.36 -9.72
C THR A 399 -9.58 -12.72 -9.62
N SER A 400 -8.84 -13.83 -9.59
CA SER A 400 -9.44 -15.17 -9.51
C SER A 400 -9.91 -15.55 -8.11
N GLN A 401 -9.23 -15.02 -7.08
CA GLN A 401 -9.54 -15.28 -5.68
C GLN A 401 -8.95 -14.18 -4.78
N PRO A 402 -9.27 -14.11 -3.48
CA PRO A 402 -8.65 -13.15 -2.58
C PRO A 402 -7.13 -13.34 -2.56
N PHE A 403 -6.41 -12.23 -2.68
CA PHE A 403 -4.98 -12.25 -2.42
C PHE A 403 -4.68 -11.86 -0.98
N VAL A 404 -3.61 -12.41 -0.43
CA VAL A 404 -3.11 -12.19 0.92
C VAL A 404 -1.71 -11.60 0.81
N ALA A 405 -1.44 -10.55 1.57
CA ALA A 405 -0.12 -9.96 1.73
C ALA A 405 0.07 -9.51 3.20
N HIS A 406 1.30 -9.24 3.62
CA HIS A 406 1.61 -8.74 4.97
C HIS A 406 1.95 -7.25 4.86
N MET A 407 1.04 -6.37 5.30
CA MET A 407 1.04 -4.94 4.91
C MET A 407 0.54 -4.74 3.48
N ALA A 408 -0.59 -5.38 3.13
CA ALA A 408 -1.21 -5.42 1.79
C ALA A 408 -1.41 -4.06 1.09
N THR A 409 -1.30 -2.94 1.83
CA THR A 409 -1.28 -1.59 1.27
C THR A 409 -0.05 -1.32 0.39
N PHE A 410 1.08 -1.97 0.67
CA PHE A 410 2.30 -1.87 -0.10
C PHE A 410 2.10 -2.45 -1.51
N GLU A 411 1.75 -3.73 -1.62
CA GLU A 411 1.52 -4.43 -2.89
C GLU A 411 0.38 -3.78 -3.66
N HIS A 412 -0.70 -3.40 -2.97
CA HIS A 412 -1.80 -2.67 -3.58
C HIS A 412 -1.34 -1.39 -4.28
N SER A 413 -0.43 -0.62 -3.65
CA SER A 413 0.08 0.62 -4.23
C SER A 413 0.93 0.38 -5.49
N PHE A 414 1.72 -0.69 -5.51
CA PHE A 414 2.48 -1.11 -6.69
C PHE A 414 1.55 -1.61 -7.79
N PHE A 415 0.56 -2.45 -7.49
CA PHE A 415 -0.37 -2.96 -8.50
C PHE A 415 -1.18 -1.87 -9.17
N MET A 416 -1.58 -0.83 -8.41
CA MET A 416 -2.28 0.34 -8.96
C MET A 416 -1.51 1.01 -10.11
N LEU A 417 -0.17 1.11 -10.01
CA LEU A 417 0.65 1.83 -10.98
C LEU A 417 1.35 0.91 -12.00
N ASN A 418 1.59 -0.35 -11.66
CA ASN A 418 2.37 -1.27 -12.51
C ASN A 418 1.50 -2.24 -13.30
N VAL A 419 0.36 -2.69 -12.78
CA VAL A 419 -0.44 -3.76 -13.41
C VAL A 419 -1.57 -3.17 -14.26
N ALA A 420 -1.47 -3.34 -15.58
CA ALA A 420 -2.53 -2.93 -16.51
C ALA A 420 -3.89 -3.51 -16.10
N GLY A 421 -4.91 -2.65 -15.98
CA GLY A 421 -6.27 -3.05 -15.62
C GLY A 421 -6.55 -3.35 -14.14
N TYR A 422 -5.54 -3.34 -13.26
CA TYR A 422 -5.74 -3.64 -11.83
C TYR A 422 -6.62 -2.61 -11.14
N ALA A 423 -6.37 -1.32 -11.37
CA ALA A 423 -7.14 -0.23 -10.75
C ALA A 423 -8.63 -0.33 -11.12
N GLU A 424 -8.93 -0.62 -12.39
CA GLU A 424 -10.28 -0.86 -12.89
C GLU A 424 -10.90 -2.09 -12.23
N ALA A 425 -10.18 -3.21 -12.16
CA ALA A 425 -10.64 -4.44 -11.54
C ALA A 425 -10.96 -4.24 -10.05
N TYR A 426 -10.08 -3.57 -9.31
CA TYR A 426 -10.29 -3.20 -7.91
C TYR A 426 -11.51 -2.27 -7.77
N ARG A 427 -11.58 -1.20 -8.57
CA ARG A 427 -12.69 -0.24 -8.59
C ARG A 427 -14.04 -0.88 -8.92
N ASN A 428 -14.03 -1.98 -9.67
CA ASN A 428 -15.22 -2.75 -10.03
C ASN A 428 -15.58 -3.86 -9.04
N GLY A 429 -14.78 -4.05 -7.99
CA GLY A 429 -15.01 -5.04 -6.94
C GLY A 429 -14.59 -6.46 -7.31
N HIS A 430 -13.73 -6.63 -8.32
CA HIS A 430 -13.22 -7.94 -8.74
C HIS A 430 -11.98 -8.39 -7.95
N VAL A 431 -11.36 -7.48 -7.21
CA VAL A 431 -10.21 -7.76 -6.36
C VAL A 431 -10.66 -7.77 -4.89
N THR A 432 -10.25 -8.80 -4.15
CA THR A 432 -10.45 -8.90 -2.69
C THR A 432 -9.08 -9.02 -2.03
N ILE A 433 -8.81 -8.14 -1.06
CA ILE A 433 -7.51 -8.01 -0.40
C ILE A 433 -7.64 -8.48 1.05
N ILE A 434 -6.81 -9.43 1.45
CA ILE A 434 -6.64 -9.82 2.86
C ILE A 434 -5.25 -9.37 3.29
N ASP A 435 -5.16 -8.82 4.50
CA ASP A 435 -3.91 -8.33 5.09
C ASP A 435 -3.65 -9.09 6.40
N THR A 436 -2.45 -9.66 6.54
CA THR A 436 -2.06 -10.39 7.75
C THR A 436 -1.49 -9.48 8.84
N LEU A 437 -1.05 -8.26 8.52
CA LEU A 437 -0.63 -7.27 9.52
C LEU A 437 -1.72 -6.97 10.58
N PRO A 438 -2.98 -6.69 10.22
CA PRO A 438 -4.04 -6.50 11.21
C PRO A 438 -4.39 -7.79 11.97
N MET A 439 -4.09 -8.98 11.43
CA MET A 439 -4.25 -10.22 12.21
C MET A 439 -3.22 -10.27 13.33
N SER A 440 -1.95 -9.98 13.03
CA SER A 440 -0.88 -9.86 14.03
C SER A 440 -1.24 -8.80 15.09
N ARG A 441 -1.68 -7.61 14.67
CA ARG A 441 -1.98 -6.52 15.61
C ARG A 441 -3.18 -6.74 16.52
N LEU A 442 -4.21 -7.44 16.04
CA LEU A 442 -5.50 -7.50 16.74
C LEU A 442 -5.80 -8.85 17.36
N TRP A 443 -5.25 -9.93 16.81
CA TRP A 443 -5.60 -11.30 17.20
C TRP A 443 -4.43 -12.05 17.83
N ASP A 444 -3.18 -11.68 17.54
CA ASP A 444 -1.99 -12.29 18.11
C ASP A 444 -1.67 -11.69 19.49
N GLU A 445 -1.75 -12.53 20.53
CA GLU A 445 -1.44 -12.13 21.91
C GLU A 445 0.04 -11.83 22.13
N GLY A 446 0.93 -12.38 21.28
CA GLY A 446 2.36 -12.14 21.36
C GLY A 446 2.79 -10.81 20.74
N SER A 447 1.90 -10.09 20.05
CA SER A 447 2.14 -8.74 19.56
C SER A 447 2.01 -7.72 20.70
N ILE A 448 2.98 -7.73 21.61
CA ILE A 448 2.98 -6.91 22.83
C ILE A 448 3.76 -5.62 22.58
N PRO A 449 3.17 -4.44 22.82
CA PRO A 449 3.90 -3.18 22.77
C PRO A 449 5.13 -3.14 23.66
N CYS A 450 6.24 -2.67 23.12
CA CYS A 450 7.47 -2.37 23.84
C CYS A 450 8.01 -0.98 23.43
N GLU A 451 9.13 -0.56 24.02
CA GLU A 451 9.73 0.75 23.73
C GLU A 451 10.12 0.89 22.24
N GLY A 452 10.68 -0.16 21.63
CA GLY A 452 11.02 -0.19 20.21
C GLY A 452 9.81 -0.40 19.28
N HIS A 453 8.74 -1.00 19.78
CA HIS A 453 7.53 -1.32 19.02
C HIS A 453 6.27 -0.96 19.79
N PRO A 454 5.83 0.31 19.78
CA PRO A 454 4.70 0.79 20.59
C PRO A 454 3.33 0.18 20.20
N ASP A 455 3.26 -0.50 19.05
CA ASP A 455 2.09 -1.25 18.58
C ASP A 455 2.30 -2.77 18.60
N GLY A 456 3.40 -3.24 19.23
CA GLY A 456 3.90 -4.61 19.14
C GLY A 456 4.75 -4.83 17.89
N ASP A 457 5.68 -5.79 17.95
CA ASP A 457 6.42 -6.20 16.76
C ASP A 457 5.50 -7.02 15.85
N ASN A 458 5.10 -6.40 14.76
CA ASN A 458 4.21 -6.96 13.75
C ASN A 458 4.91 -7.06 12.40
N THR A 459 6.24 -7.18 12.38
CA THR A 459 6.95 -7.60 11.16
C THR A 459 6.50 -8.99 10.73
N LEU A 460 6.70 -9.32 9.45
CA LEU A 460 6.39 -10.65 8.94
C LEU A 460 7.27 -11.70 9.65
N ASP A 461 8.58 -11.43 9.78
CA ASP A 461 9.51 -12.25 10.57
C ASP A 461 8.97 -12.61 11.96
N ALA A 462 8.63 -11.61 12.78
CA ALA A 462 8.17 -11.84 14.16
C ALA A 462 6.80 -12.52 14.21
N TYR A 463 5.88 -12.13 13.31
CA TYR A 463 4.58 -12.79 13.21
C TYR A 463 4.73 -14.27 12.80
N ALA A 464 5.55 -14.57 11.79
CA ALA A 464 5.78 -15.92 11.31
C ALA A 464 6.43 -16.82 12.38
N LYS A 465 7.37 -16.30 13.17
CA LYS A 465 7.97 -17.01 14.31
C LYS A 465 6.92 -17.37 15.37
N ARG A 466 6.14 -16.39 15.81
CA ARG A 466 5.10 -16.61 16.83
C ARG A 466 4.02 -17.60 16.38
N GLN A 467 3.70 -17.61 15.09
CA GLN A 467 2.74 -18.57 14.51
C GLN A 467 3.40 -19.90 14.10
N GLY A 468 4.70 -20.10 14.36
CA GLY A 468 5.42 -21.34 14.07
C GLY A 468 5.62 -21.65 12.58
N ALA A 469 5.55 -20.63 11.72
CA ALA A 469 5.86 -20.75 10.29
C ALA A 469 7.35 -20.51 9.99
N LEU A 470 8.04 -19.76 10.85
CA LEU A 470 9.47 -19.51 10.80
C LEU A 470 10.12 -20.00 12.11
N ARG A 471 11.34 -20.52 12.05
CA ARG A 471 12.07 -20.94 13.26
C ARG A 471 12.61 -19.73 14.01
N GLU A 472 12.71 -19.84 15.33
CA GLU A 472 13.21 -18.77 16.22
C GLU A 472 14.63 -18.33 15.90
N ASP A 473 15.50 -19.25 15.49
CA ASP A 473 16.91 -19.03 15.18
C ASP A 473 17.17 -18.63 13.71
N ASP A 474 16.09 -18.34 12.97
CA ASP A 474 16.14 -18.03 11.54
C ASP A 474 15.54 -16.65 11.24
N ALA A 475 15.68 -16.19 10.00
CA ALA A 475 15.17 -14.90 9.56
C ALA A 475 14.36 -15.00 8.25
N GLU A 476 13.42 -14.07 8.09
CA GLU A 476 12.80 -13.72 6.81
C GLU A 476 13.86 -13.56 5.71
N ARG A 477 13.53 -14.02 4.49
CA ARG A 477 14.51 -14.06 3.39
C ARG A 477 14.52 -12.78 2.58
N HIS A 478 13.45 -11.98 2.64
CA HIS A 478 13.19 -10.87 1.73
C HIS A 478 13.29 -11.33 0.28
N LEU A 479 12.53 -12.40 0.01
CA LEU A 479 12.33 -12.97 -1.29
C LEU A 479 10.85 -13.32 -1.40
N GLY A 480 10.20 -12.83 -2.47
CA GLY A 480 8.75 -12.78 -2.50
C GLY A 480 8.09 -14.15 -2.33
N LEU A 481 8.69 -15.25 -2.79
CA LEU A 481 8.05 -16.57 -2.70
C LEU A 481 8.19 -17.19 -1.31
N GLU A 482 9.36 -17.10 -0.69
CA GLU A 482 9.60 -17.58 0.67
C GLU A 482 8.76 -16.80 1.67
N ASP A 483 8.67 -15.48 1.49
CA ASP A 483 7.93 -14.61 2.40
C ASP A 483 6.42 -14.78 2.22
N THR A 484 5.97 -14.98 0.97
CA THR A 484 4.61 -15.45 0.71
C THR A 484 4.30 -16.75 1.47
N HIS A 485 5.23 -17.72 1.43
CA HIS A 485 5.01 -19.03 2.02
C HIS A 485 4.87 -18.97 3.54
N ILE A 486 5.84 -18.34 4.23
CA ILE A 486 5.78 -18.21 5.70
C ILE A 486 4.57 -17.38 6.13
N MET A 487 4.17 -16.37 5.37
CA MET A 487 2.98 -15.57 5.63
C MET A 487 1.71 -16.41 5.57
N LEU A 488 1.50 -17.19 4.50
CA LEU A 488 0.30 -18.01 4.35
C LEU A 488 0.24 -19.12 5.41
N LEU A 489 1.39 -19.74 5.71
CA LEU A 489 1.49 -20.75 6.74
C LEU A 489 1.17 -20.16 8.12
N ALA A 490 1.72 -18.99 8.46
CA ALA A 490 1.42 -18.26 9.69
C ALA A 490 -0.07 -17.90 9.79
N MET A 491 -0.65 -17.36 8.73
CA MET A 491 -2.09 -17.09 8.65
C MET A 491 -2.92 -18.35 8.90
N LYS A 492 -2.54 -19.48 8.30
CA LYS A 492 -3.26 -20.75 8.45
C LYS A 492 -3.18 -21.30 9.88
N HIS A 493 -2.01 -21.29 10.49
CA HIS A 493 -1.84 -21.70 11.89
C HIS A 493 -2.68 -20.82 12.82
N HIS A 494 -2.59 -19.50 12.65
CA HIS A 494 -3.33 -18.55 13.46
C HIS A 494 -4.85 -18.71 13.31
N LEU A 495 -5.37 -18.87 12.08
CA LEU A 495 -6.79 -19.14 11.85
C LEU A 495 -7.24 -20.46 12.47
N THR A 496 -6.38 -21.48 12.45
CA THR A 496 -6.68 -22.78 13.08
C THR A 496 -6.81 -22.64 14.60
N GLN A 497 -5.90 -21.90 15.23
CA GLN A 497 -5.96 -21.59 16.65
C GLN A 497 -7.22 -20.77 16.99
N LEU A 498 -7.46 -19.66 16.29
CA LEU A 498 -8.62 -18.78 16.51
C LEU A 498 -9.94 -19.54 16.39
N LYS A 499 -10.04 -20.49 15.45
CA LYS A 499 -11.22 -21.34 15.31
C LYS A 499 -11.42 -22.26 16.52
N ALA A 500 -10.34 -22.88 17.03
CA ALA A 500 -10.40 -23.75 18.20
C ALA A 500 -10.81 -22.98 19.47
N GLU A 501 -10.41 -21.71 19.56
CA GLU A 501 -10.71 -20.82 20.69
C GLU A 501 -12.02 -20.02 20.53
N ALA A 502 -12.73 -20.18 19.42
CA ALA A 502 -13.91 -19.37 19.06
C ALA A 502 -13.64 -17.84 19.09
N ARG A 503 -12.48 -17.44 18.56
CA ARG A 503 -11.97 -16.06 18.48
C ARG A 503 -11.81 -15.58 17.04
N GLY A 504 -11.36 -14.33 16.89
CA GLY A 504 -11.12 -13.70 15.58
C GLY A 504 -12.40 -13.71 14.75
N PRO A 505 -12.38 -14.26 13.52
CA PRO A 505 -13.59 -14.32 12.71
C PRO A 505 -14.67 -15.20 13.34
N TRP A 506 -14.37 -16.13 14.24
CA TRP A 506 -15.38 -16.96 14.94
C TRP A 506 -15.85 -16.38 16.29
N GLY A 507 -15.28 -15.25 16.71
CA GLY A 507 -15.71 -14.54 17.94
C GLY A 507 -16.99 -13.73 17.76
N PRO A 508 -17.44 -13.04 18.84
CA PRO A 508 -18.67 -12.23 18.86
C PRO A 508 -18.73 -11.18 17.74
N GLU A 509 -17.62 -10.48 17.50
CA GLU A 509 -17.47 -9.43 16.46
C GLU A 509 -16.99 -9.99 15.11
N GLY A 510 -16.92 -11.31 14.96
CA GLY A 510 -16.39 -11.97 13.79
C GLY A 510 -17.32 -11.89 12.57
N LYS A 511 -16.75 -11.69 11.37
CA LYS A 511 -17.51 -11.52 10.12
C LYS A 511 -17.70 -12.85 9.38
N ALA A 512 -18.93 -13.12 8.95
CA ALA A 512 -19.24 -14.22 8.02
C ALA A 512 -18.69 -13.94 6.61
N GLY A 513 -18.62 -14.97 5.75
CA GLY A 513 -18.07 -14.88 4.41
C GLY A 513 -16.54 -14.92 4.39
N VAL A 514 -15.98 -14.59 3.22
CA VAL A 514 -14.54 -14.62 2.98
C VAL A 514 -13.77 -13.52 3.74
N GLY A 515 -14.44 -12.40 4.07
CA GLY A 515 -13.79 -11.21 4.61
C GLY A 515 -12.98 -10.45 3.56
N GLY A 516 -11.97 -9.71 4.02
CA GLY A 516 -11.10 -8.90 3.17
C GLY A 516 -11.71 -7.59 2.67
N LYS A 517 -10.84 -6.66 2.28
CA LYS A 517 -11.23 -5.38 1.68
C LYS A 517 -11.56 -5.58 0.21
N ARG A 518 -12.73 -5.10 -0.20
CA ARG A 518 -13.13 -5.03 -1.61
C ARG A 518 -14.14 -3.89 -1.81
N ILE A 519 -14.20 -3.36 -3.02
CA ILE A 519 -15.27 -2.42 -3.37
C ILE A 519 -16.57 -3.22 -3.57
N THR A 520 -17.59 -2.86 -2.79
CA THR A 520 -18.91 -3.49 -2.89
C THR A 520 -19.83 -2.63 -3.75
N LYS A 521 -20.47 -3.24 -4.75
CA LYS A 521 -21.57 -2.56 -5.47
C LYS A 521 -22.78 -2.54 -4.55
N LYS A 522 -23.14 -1.37 -4.01
CA LYS A 522 -24.47 -1.23 -3.36
C LYS A 522 -25.52 -1.52 -4.45
N ARG A 523 -26.41 -2.48 -4.21
CA ARG A 523 -27.64 -2.59 -5.01
C ARG A 523 -28.42 -1.30 -4.77
N HIS A 524 -28.63 -0.49 -5.80
CA HIS A 524 -29.68 0.51 -5.76
C HIS A 524 -30.99 -0.24 -5.49
N PHE A 525 -31.53 -0.12 -4.29
CA PHE A 525 -32.93 -0.45 -4.06
C PHE A 525 -33.72 0.56 -4.88
N VAL A 526 -34.12 0.17 -6.08
CA VAL A 526 -35.18 0.86 -6.81
C VAL A 526 -36.39 0.77 -5.89
N ARG A 527 -36.75 1.89 -5.27
CA ARG A 527 -38.04 2.04 -4.59
C ARG A 527 -39.09 1.76 -5.68
N HIS A 528 -39.64 0.55 -5.72
CA HIS A 528 -40.89 0.33 -6.42
C HIS A 528 -41.93 1.18 -5.69
N GLU A 529 -42.25 2.33 -6.26
CA GLU A 529 -43.45 3.07 -5.93
C GLU A 529 -44.61 2.07 -6.00
N ARG A 530 -45.20 1.77 -4.84
CA ARG A 530 -46.47 1.06 -4.79
C ARG A 530 -47.48 1.92 -5.50
N ARG A 531 -47.78 1.61 -6.77
CA ARG A 531 -49.00 2.08 -7.42
C ARG A 531 -50.17 1.54 -6.59
N MET A 532 -50.85 2.44 -5.89
CA MET A 532 -52.17 2.17 -5.31
C MET A 532 -53.12 1.76 -6.45
N PRO A 533 -53.88 0.66 -6.32
CA PRO A 533 -54.89 0.33 -7.30
C PRO A 533 -56.03 1.35 -7.19
N ILE A 534 -56.25 2.08 -8.28
CA ILE A 534 -57.51 2.79 -8.51
C ILE A 534 -58.55 1.70 -8.77
N TYR A 535 -59.49 1.54 -7.84
CA TYR A 535 -60.71 0.79 -8.09
C TYR A 535 -61.72 1.77 -8.71
N ASP A 536 -62.26 1.40 -9.87
CA ASP A 536 -63.50 1.95 -10.42
C ASP A 536 -64.71 1.57 -9.56
#